data_AF-A0A7R9YA42-F1
#
_entry.id   AF-A0A7R9YA42-F1
#
_cell.length_a   1.000
_cell.length_b   1.000
_cell.length_c   1.000
_cell.angle_alpha   90.00
_cell.angle_beta   90.00
_cell.angle_gamma   90.00
#
_symmetry.space_group_name_H-M   'P 1'
#
loop_
_entity.id
_entity.type
_entity.pdbx_description
1 polymer ?
#
loop_
_entity_poly.entity_id
_entity_poly.type
_entity_poly.pdbx_seq_one_letter_code
_entity_poly.pdbx_strand_id
1 'polypeptide(L)'
;PRCQSPNARAPAPLQRTRSIMETDSAVTDLLETWEDYLLSDVLGVSLSARLAKVKQSQLMASLCEELRAEYAQTGERPKLVSSGLVDRVLVTRLTEFPPNAGVVVYLLRCYENANKAGGTPLRGKNASKEAERQEAFQTAKNSIITYFHLTVTNPGMWRSDASVEGMQAFVMALKNPGASPMPRGFMDHLVRHLLENSELSTFVPMLMDVIAADVDRLVALPGGLATATGLIPIYTALTNLSTQKEICRAMAESPFFVMPDDLTGSKVFSSTLIGKLLMYTIDKESFAARDGLNLVEEYMRTAPGEDLEYPNLVKLGEVLEGQRKQYTQIALAAHGLVRNLLKEPTLRERIFQWMGKVCDLNVEKKKTAVQHGMVRADVSDDLHLFNLLHLLLNMCEPFCNLDTEKGLKLAAKVDLAFFTAETRFSVAKDDRLAVSGENLDRWLDRRNLARIQQFQAREAALGPAAKSADGEGTAKLAAEPRSFGTVSEFLGLASRVCHLCVIPAVSRYNRVDRVIENMKRQKLRLEQLGASGGAFRQLRVQMELTRLSAELEKEVLWRLQMNSVLFDTNFLTALLSLLRLQSYSVMRLAAEEANEPQSTLTRLPLPQPEDGSLFAALPDHIIEDA
;
A
#
# COMPACT_ATOMS: atom_id res chain seq x y z
N PRO A 1 12.68 43.11 -41.49
CA PRO A 1 11.26 42.93 -41.87
C PRO A 1 10.45 42.34 -40.70
N ARG A 2 9.85 43.23 -39.89
CA ARG A 2 8.98 42.90 -38.76
C ARG A 2 7.54 42.82 -39.26
N CYS A 3 6.85 41.71 -39.01
CA CYS A 3 5.39 41.64 -39.09
C CYS A 3 4.86 41.29 -37.70
N GLN A 4 4.26 42.29 -37.04
CA GLN A 4 3.55 42.18 -35.78
C GLN A 4 2.07 41.89 -36.08
N SER A 5 1.50 40.85 -35.47
CA SER A 5 0.06 40.61 -35.40
C SER A 5 -0.55 41.35 -34.19
N PRO A 6 -1.81 41.81 -34.25
CA PRO A 6 -2.41 42.58 -33.16
C PRO A 6 -3.00 41.66 -32.07
N ASN A 7 -2.68 41.98 -30.82
CA ASN A 7 -3.25 41.40 -29.60
C ASN A 7 -4.75 41.69 -29.50
N ALA A 8 -5.58 40.65 -29.53
CA ALA A 8 -6.97 40.71 -29.09
C ALA A 8 -7.02 40.79 -27.55
N ARG A 9 -7.59 41.88 -27.02
CA ARG A 9 -7.86 42.05 -25.59
C ARG A 9 -8.96 41.10 -25.13
N ALA A 10 -8.67 40.28 -24.13
CA ALA A 10 -9.67 39.53 -23.37
C ALA A 10 -10.63 40.48 -22.62
N PRO A 11 -11.92 40.14 -22.48
CA PRO A 11 -12.87 40.94 -21.72
C PRO A 11 -12.58 40.86 -20.21
N ALA A 12 -12.72 42.00 -19.53
CA ALA A 12 -12.53 42.14 -18.09
C ALA A 12 -13.52 41.27 -17.28
N PRO A 13 -13.11 40.75 -16.10
CA PRO A 13 -14.00 39.97 -15.27
C PRO A 13 -15.12 40.85 -14.69
N LEU A 14 -16.37 40.38 -14.82
CA LEU A 14 -17.55 40.98 -14.21
C LEU A 14 -17.36 41.08 -12.69
N GLN A 15 -17.22 42.30 -12.18
CA GLN A 15 -17.23 42.60 -10.76
C GLN A 15 -18.62 42.25 -10.21
N ARG A 16 -18.70 41.21 -9.37
CA ARG A 16 -19.87 40.96 -8.51
C ARG A 16 -19.94 42.08 -7.47
N THR A 17 -20.83 43.03 -7.68
CA THR A 17 -21.21 44.06 -6.72
C THR A 17 -21.84 43.39 -5.48
N ARG A 18 -21.04 43.16 -4.44
CA ARG A 18 -21.52 42.96 -3.06
C ARG A 18 -21.82 44.34 -2.49
N SER A 19 -23.05 44.80 -2.65
CA SER A 19 -23.58 45.96 -1.92
C SER A 19 -24.99 45.63 -1.44
N ILE A 20 -25.07 44.93 -0.30
CA ILE A 20 -26.26 44.84 0.55
C ILE A 20 -25.73 44.69 1.98
N MET A 21 -25.24 45.78 2.57
CA MET A 21 -24.97 45.81 4.01
C MET A 21 -24.82 47.24 4.54
N GLU A 22 -25.67 48.17 4.08
CA GLU A 22 -25.71 49.52 4.66
C GLU A 22 -27.09 50.13 4.36
N THR A 23 -28.05 49.87 5.25
CA THR A 23 -28.96 50.87 5.86
C THR A 23 -29.89 50.21 6.88
N ASP A 24 -30.15 50.96 7.95
CA ASP A 24 -31.24 50.88 8.92
C ASP A 24 -31.07 50.13 10.25
N SER A 25 -31.41 50.90 11.28
CA SER A 25 -31.36 50.73 12.73
C SER A 25 -32.30 49.65 13.28
N ALA A 26 -32.43 48.50 12.62
CA ALA A 26 -33.14 47.31 13.10
C ALA A 26 -32.17 46.25 13.66
N VAL A 27 -31.06 46.69 14.25
CA VAL A 27 -29.85 45.88 14.51
C VAL A 27 -29.92 45.01 15.78
N THR A 28 -31.00 45.10 16.54
CA THR A 28 -31.24 44.27 17.74
C THR A 28 -32.13 43.05 17.50
N ASP A 29 -32.94 43.00 16.44
CA ASP A 29 -33.63 41.77 15.95
C ASP A 29 -32.70 40.88 15.06
N LEU A 30 -31.41 41.20 15.03
CA LEU A 30 -30.42 40.63 14.13
C LEU A 30 -29.72 39.37 14.68
N LEU A 31 -29.99 38.98 15.93
CA LEU A 31 -29.44 37.78 16.56
C LEU A 31 -30.03 36.49 15.98
N GLU A 32 -31.34 36.42 15.82
CA GLU A 32 -32.02 35.25 15.21
C GLU A 32 -31.79 35.18 13.69
N THR A 33 -31.31 36.25 13.04
CA THR A 33 -31.07 36.27 11.58
C THR A 33 -29.63 35.92 11.20
N TRP A 34 -28.63 36.13 12.05
CA TRP A 34 -27.25 35.72 11.71
C TRP A 34 -27.05 34.22 11.85
N GLU A 35 -27.60 33.60 12.90
CA GLU A 35 -27.48 32.16 13.15
C GLU A 35 -28.19 31.39 12.03
N ASP A 36 -29.41 31.81 11.69
CA ASP A 36 -30.17 31.31 10.53
C ASP A 36 -29.40 31.42 9.24
N TYR A 37 -28.86 32.61 8.95
CA TYR A 37 -28.07 32.82 7.74
C TYR A 37 -26.86 31.89 7.69
N LEU A 38 -26.14 31.73 8.81
CA LEU A 38 -24.93 30.93 8.88
C LEU A 38 -25.20 29.44 8.79
N LEU A 39 -26.11 28.92 9.61
CA LEU A 39 -26.46 27.50 9.61
C LEU A 39 -27.14 27.08 8.31
N SER A 40 -27.98 27.94 7.73
CA SER A 40 -28.53 27.74 6.37
C SER A 40 -27.43 27.63 5.31
N ASP A 41 -26.34 28.39 5.43
CA ASP A 41 -25.18 28.32 4.53
C ASP A 41 -24.41 27.00 4.70
N VAL A 42 -24.16 26.63 5.96
CA VAL A 42 -23.44 25.41 6.32
C VAL A 42 -24.18 24.18 5.83
N LEU A 43 -25.47 24.10 6.14
CA LEU A 43 -26.33 22.97 5.81
C LEU A 43 -26.85 23.03 4.36
N GLY A 44 -26.75 24.17 3.68
CA GLY A 44 -27.25 24.33 2.31
C GLY A 44 -28.78 24.24 2.21
N VAL A 45 -29.48 24.58 3.28
CA VAL A 45 -30.95 24.55 3.41
C VAL A 45 -31.47 25.91 3.88
N SER A 46 -32.77 26.13 3.83
CA SER A 46 -33.41 27.35 4.36
C SER A 46 -34.85 27.07 4.77
N LEU A 47 -35.30 27.71 5.84
CA LEU A 47 -36.72 27.73 6.26
C LEU A 47 -37.48 28.95 5.71
N SER A 48 -36.77 29.89 5.08
CA SER A 48 -37.34 31.06 4.42
C SER A 48 -37.27 30.91 2.90
N ALA A 49 -38.41 31.01 2.21
CA ALA A 49 -38.46 30.99 0.75
C ALA A 49 -37.63 32.13 0.12
N ARG A 50 -37.56 33.28 0.80
CA ARG A 50 -36.75 34.42 0.35
C ARG A 50 -35.25 34.09 0.42
N LEU A 51 -34.78 33.56 1.55
CA LEU A 51 -33.36 33.21 1.72
C LEU A 51 -32.95 32.04 0.82
N ALA A 52 -33.84 31.05 0.65
CA ALA A 52 -33.65 29.93 -0.27
C ALA A 52 -33.35 30.43 -1.69
N LYS A 53 -34.15 31.39 -2.18
CA LYS A 53 -33.97 31.99 -3.51
C LYS A 53 -32.67 32.79 -3.63
N VAL A 54 -32.31 33.56 -2.61
CA VAL A 54 -31.09 34.39 -2.61
C VAL A 54 -29.83 33.55 -2.57
N LYS A 55 -29.79 32.49 -1.75
CA LYS A 55 -28.63 31.62 -1.57
C LYS A 55 -28.57 30.43 -2.52
N GLN A 56 -29.64 30.18 -3.27
CA GLN A 56 -29.83 28.94 -4.01
C GLN A 56 -29.75 27.71 -3.09
N SER A 57 -30.24 27.85 -1.84
CA SER A 57 -30.35 26.74 -0.89
C SER A 57 -31.69 26.02 -1.02
N GLN A 58 -31.75 24.77 -0.57
CA GLN A 58 -32.98 23.98 -0.61
C GLN A 58 -33.98 24.49 0.43
N LEU A 59 -35.19 24.86 0.01
CA LEU A 59 -36.28 25.18 0.93
C LEU A 59 -36.82 23.89 1.55
N MET A 60 -36.86 23.81 2.88
CA MET A 60 -37.44 22.66 3.60
C MET A 60 -38.93 22.86 3.84
N ALA A 61 -39.75 22.62 2.81
CA ALA A 61 -41.18 22.93 2.83
C ALA A 61 -41.94 22.16 3.93
N SER A 62 -41.67 20.86 4.09
CA SER A 62 -42.28 19.99 5.11
C SER A 62 -42.01 20.47 6.53
N LEU A 63 -40.74 20.70 6.88
CA LEU A 63 -40.34 21.20 8.19
C LEU A 63 -40.90 22.60 8.45
N CYS A 64 -41.04 23.43 7.41
CA CYS A 64 -41.70 24.74 7.56
C CYS A 64 -43.19 24.60 7.90
N GLU A 65 -43.90 23.62 7.34
CA GLU A 65 -45.29 23.35 7.66
C GLU A 65 -45.43 22.82 9.09
N GLU A 66 -44.56 21.89 9.49
CA GLU A 66 -44.51 21.33 10.84
C GLU A 66 -44.26 22.43 11.90
N LEU A 67 -43.23 23.26 11.71
CA LEU A 67 -42.91 24.36 12.62
C LEU A 67 -44.01 25.43 12.68
N ARG A 68 -44.74 25.67 11.58
CA ARG A 68 -45.91 26.56 11.59
C ARG A 68 -47.10 25.96 12.34
N ALA A 69 -47.28 24.64 12.29
CA ALA A 69 -48.30 23.96 13.08
C ALA A 69 -47.98 24.02 14.58
N GLU A 70 -46.72 23.82 14.97
CA GLU A 70 -46.24 24.00 16.35
C GLU A 70 -46.44 25.45 16.83
N TYR A 71 -46.11 26.44 15.97
CA TYR A 71 -46.38 27.85 16.23
C TYR A 71 -47.86 28.11 16.52
N ALA A 72 -48.75 27.55 15.69
CA ALA A 72 -50.19 27.77 15.84
C ALA A 72 -50.75 27.23 17.16
N GLN A 73 -50.09 26.22 17.76
CA GLN A 73 -50.49 25.63 19.04
C GLN A 73 -49.89 26.36 20.24
N THR A 74 -48.65 26.85 20.14
CA THR A 74 -47.88 27.41 21.26
C THR A 74 -47.90 28.95 21.31
N GLY A 75 -48.12 29.61 20.17
CA GLY A 75 -48.04 31.06 20.03
C GLY A 75 -46.61 31.63 19.96
N GLU A 76 -45.57 30.80 20.02
CA GLU A 76 -44.15 31.21 19.93
C GLU A 76 -43.66 31.29 18.49
N ARG A 77 -43.08 32.44 18.06
CA ARG A 77 -42.65 32.77 16.67
C ARG A 77 -42.01 31.61 15.87
N PRO A 78 -42.26 31.52 14.54
CA PRO A 78 -41.71 30.43 13.73
C PRO A 78 -40.19 30.44 13.83
N LYS A 79 -39.63 29.34 14.33
CA LYS A 79 -38.20 29.22 14.60
C LYS A 79 -37.43 29.29 13.28
N LEU A 80 -36.52 30.25 13.18
CA LEU A 80 -35.48 30.30 12.15
C LEU A 80 -34.45 29.18 12.40
N VAL A 81 -33.55 28.89 11.46
CA VAL A 81 -32.54 27.83 11.66
C VAL A 81 -31.60 28.24 12.80
N SER A 82 -31.72 27.58 13.94
CA SER A 82 -30.85 27.77 15.10
C SER A 82 -30.13 26.48 15.48
N SER A 83 -29.12 26.58 16.35
CA SER A 83 -28.38 25.45 16.93
C SER A 83 -29.30 24.37 17.48
N GLY A 84 -30.39 24.76 18.17
CA GLY A 84 -31.39 23.83 18.71
C GLY A 84 -32.26 23.13 17.65
N LEU A 85 -32.26 23.60 16.40
CA LEU A 85 -33.00 22.99 15.28
C LEU A 85 -32.12 22.22 14.30
N VAL A 86 -30.79 22.27 14.43
CA VAL A 86 -29.86 21.62 13.48
C VAL A 86 -30.19 20.13 13.30
N ASP A 87 -30.52 19.45 14.39
CA ASP A 87 -30.87 18.04 14.40
C ASP A 87 -32.10 17.74 13.52
N ARG A 88 -33.23 18.41 13.78
CA ARG A 88 -34.47 18.30 13.00
C ARG A 88 -34.25 18.66 11.53
N VAL A 89 -33.47 19.70 11.27
CA VAL A 89 -33.13 20.15 9.92
C VAL A 89 -32.35 19.07 9.17
N LEU A 90 -31.33 18.47 9.80
CA LEU A 90 -30.56 17.38 9.20
C LEU A 90 -31.44 16.15 8.95
N VAL A 91 -32.21 15.68 9.93
CA VAL A 91 -33.12 14.53 9.76
C VAL A 91 -34.07 14.74 8.59
N THR A 92 -34.75 15.89 8.53
CA THR A 92 -35.67 16.21 7.43
C THR A 92 -34.92 16.23 6.11
N ARG A 93 -33.76 16.89 6.07
CA ARG A 93 -32.99 17.04 4.84
C ARG A 93 -32.47 15.70 4.30
N LEU A 94 -32.03 14.82 5.19
CA LEU A 94 -31.50 13.51 4.86
C LEU A 94 -32.62 12.55 4.41
N THR A 95 -33.81 12.66 5.01
CA THR A 95 -35.01 11.91 4.60
C THR A 95 -35.51 12.35 3.22
N GLU A 96 -35.49 13.65 2.93
CA GLU A 96 -35.92 14.21 1.64
C GLU A 96 -34.79 14.32 0.60
N PHE A 97 -33.67 13.64 0.83
CA PHE A 97 -32.50 13.80 -0.03
C PHE A 97 -32.75 13.22 -1.43
N PRO A 98 -32.34 13.90 -2.52
CA PRO A 98 -32.57 13.41 -3.88
C PRO A 98 -31.91 12.03 -4.10
N PRO A 99 -32.56 11.10 -4.83
CA PRO A 99 -32.08 9.72 -4.97
C PRO A 99 -30.71 9.63 -5.64
N ASN A 100 -30.41 10.56 -6.55
CA ASN A 100 -29.17 10.56 -7.33
C ASN A 100 -28.04 11.33 -6.64
N ALA A 101 -28.26 11.86 -5.43
CA ALA A 101 -27.28 12.64 -4.70
C ALA A 101 -26.75 11.84 -3.50
N GLY A 102 -25.43 11.76 -3.35
CA GLY A 102 -24.82 10.99 -2.26
C GLY A 102 -24.91 11.71 -0.91
N VAL A 103 -25.64 11.11 0.05
CA VAL A 103 -25.80 11.65 1.41
C VAL A 103 -24.46 11.87 2.11
N VAL A 104 -23.55 10.90 2.02
CA VAL A 104 -22.21 11.00 2.61
C VAL A 104 -21.44 12.21 2.06
N VAL A 105 -21.49 12.43 0.75
CA VAL A 105 -20.83 13.58 0.10
C VAL A 105 -21.45 14.90 0.57
N TYR A 106 -22.76 14.92 0.77
CA TYR A 106 -23.46 16.09 1.31
C TYR A 106 -23.01 16.43 2.73
N LEU A 107 -22.95 15.44 3.64
CA LEU A 107 -22.49 15.65 5.01
C LEU A 107 -21.03 16.12 5.08
N LEU A 108 -20.16 15.54 4.25
CA LEU A 108 -18.77 16.02 4.11
C LEU A 108 -18.72 17.48 3.65
N ARG A 109 -19.56 17.85 2.67
CA ARG A 109 -19.65 19.24 2.20
C ARG A 109 -20.18 20.19 3.28
N CYS A 110 -21.18 19.76 4.06
CA CYS A 110 -21.66 20.56 5.20
C CYS A 110 -20.56 20.82 6.21
N TYR A 111 -19.75 19.80 6.53
CA TYR A 111 -18.60 19.97 7.43
C TYR A 111 -17.56 20.93 6.84
N GLU A 112 -17.27 20.83 5.54
CA GLU A 112 -16.36 21.73 4.86
C GLU A 112 -16.88 23.19 4.89
N ASN A 113 -18.17 23.39 4.66
CA ASN A 113 -18.82 24.69 4.75
C ASN A 113 -18.74 25.24 6.18
N ALA A 114 -18.95 24.41 7.21
CA ALA A 114 -18.78 24.79 8.61
C ALA A 114 -17.35 25.26 8.91
N ASN A 115 -16.33 24.60 8.35
CA ASN A 115 -14.94 25.02 8.48
C ASN A 115 -14.66 26.37 7.79
N LYS A 116 -15.16 26.55 6.56
CA LYS A 116 -15.00 27.81 5.81
C LYS A 116 -15.68 28.98 6.51
N ALA A 117 -16.90 28.75 7.01
CA ALA A 117 -17.67 29.73 7.74
C ALA A 117 -17.00 30.07 9.08
N GLY A 118 -16.54 29.07 9.84
CA GLY A 118 -15.87 29.26 11.13
C GLY A 118 -14.50 29.95 11.05
N GLY A 119 -13.78 29.81 9.94
CA GLY A 119 -12.48 30.46 9.73
C GLY A 119 -12.55 31.94 9.37
N THR A 120 -13.74 32.47 9.04
CA THR A 120 -13.91 33.88 8.70
C THR A 120 -14.29 34.66 9.96
N PRO A 121 -13.42 35.48 10.57
CA PRO A 121 -13.76 36.20 11.80
C PRO A 121 -14.89 37.20 11.58
N LEU A 122 -15.75 37.41 12.59
CA LEU A 122 -16.75 38.48 12.53
C LEU A 122 -16.07 39.84 12.38
N ARG A 123 -16.63 40.68 11.51
CA ARG A 123 -16.18 42.06 11.30
C ARG A 123 -16.67 42.92 12.46
N GLY A 124 -15.97 42.87 13.59
CA GLY A 124 -16.30 43.63 14.80
C GLY A 124 -15.70 43.00 16.06
N LYS A 125 -15.24 43.82 17.02
CA LYS A 125 -14.55 43.38 18.25
C LYS A 125 -15.50 42.84 19.34
N ASN A 126 -16.54 42.08 19.00
CA ASN A 126 -17.41 41.48 20.04
C ASN A 126 -17.05 40.02 20.28
N ALA A 127 -16.20 39.78 21.29
CA ALA A 127 -15.72 38.46 21.65
C ALA A 127 -16.86 37.50 22.07
N SER A 128 -17.92 38.01 22.71
CA SER A 128 -19.08 37.20 23.12
C SER A 128 -19.80 36.62 21.91
N LYS A 129 -20.05 37.45 20.89
CA LYS A 129 -20.73 37.02 19.66
C LYS A 129 -19.89 36.04 18.84
N GLU A 130 -18.57 36.19 18.86
CA GLU A 130 -17.70 35.22 18.22
C GLU A 130 -17.73 33.88 18.99
N ALA A 131 -17.79 33.88 20.32
CA ALA A 131 -17.92 32.66 21.12
C ALA A 131 -19.24 31.91 20.84
N GLU A 132 -20.39 32.61 20.87
CA GLU A 132 -21.70 32.04 20.52
C GLU A 132 -21.72 31.44 19.11
N ARG A 133 -21.08 32.15 18.16
CA ARG A 133 -20.94 31.67 16.78
C ARG A 133 -20.08 30.41 16.68
N GLN A 134 -18.96 30.36 17.39
CA GLN A 134 -18.11 29.16 17.42
C GLN A 134 -18.84 27.98 18.06
N GLU A 135 -19.64 28.22 19.10
CA GLU A 135 -20.50 27.20 19.72
C GLU A 135 -21.57 26.67 18.76
N ALA A 136 -22.24 27.55 18.00
CA ALA A 136 -23.20 27.14 16.98
C ALA A 136 -22.54 26.29 15.88
N PHE A 137 -21.32 26.65 15.42
CA PHE A 137 -20.58 25.84 14.47
C PHE A 137 -20.16 24.49 15.04
N GLN A 138 -19.73 24.45 16.31
CA GLN A 138 -19.34 23.21 16.95
C GLN A 138 -20.54 22.28 17.10
N THR A 139 -21.69 22.82 17.51
CA THR A 139 -22.97 22.09 17.56
C THR A 139 -23.32 21.50 16.20
N ALA A 140 -23.24 22.31 15.14
CA ALA A 140 -23.51 21.83 13.78
C ALA A 140 -22.52 20.73 13.34
N LYS A 141 -21.22 20.88 13.62
CA LYS A 141 -20.22 19.86 13.32
C LYS A 141 -20.48 18.55 14.07
N ASN A 142 -20.84 18.62 15.36
CA ASN A 142 -21.17 17.45 16.17
C ASN A 142 -22.37 16.69 15.58
N SER A 143 -23.44 17.40 15.22
CA SER A 143 -24.60 16.79 14.56
C SER A 143 -24.24 16.20 13.19
N ILE A 144 -23.46 16.90 12.37
CA ILE A 144 -23.00 16.39 11.07
C ILE A 144 -22.20 15.10 11.24
N ILE A 145 -21.28 15.02 12.21
CA ILE A 145 -20.47 13.82 12.48
C ILE A 145 -21.37 12.67 12.97
N THR A 146 -22.31 12.96 13.87
CA THR A 146 -23.26 11.96 14.39
C THR A 146 -24.10 11.36 13.26
N TYR A 147 -24.72 12.20 12.42
CA TYR A 147 -25.50 11.71 11.29
C TYR A 147 -24.65 11.08 10.20
N PHE A 148 -23.41 11.52 10.01
CA PHE A 148 -22.47 10.85 9.12
C PHE A 148 -22.20 9.43 9.64
N HIS A 149 -21.88 9.28 10.92
CA HIS A 149 -21.60 8.01 11.54
C HIS A 149 -22.81 7.06 11.41
N LEU A 150 -24.01 7.53 11.73
CA LEU A 150 -25.25 6.77 11.57
C LEU A 150 -25.48 6.36 10.11
N THR A 151 -25.24 7.27 9.16
CA THR A 151 -25.40 6.99 7.72
C THR A 151 -24.46 5.89 7.25
N VAL A 152 -23.19 5.91 7.66
CA VAL A 152 -22.20 4.95 7.17
C VAL A 152 -22.35 3.58 7.82
N THR A 153 -22.85 3.51 9.05
CA THR A 153 -23.06 2.25 9.79
C THR A 153 -24.40 1.60 9.52
N ASN A 154 -25.43 2.38 9.16
CA ASN A 154 -26.78 1.88 8.86
C ASN A 154 -27.13 2.16 7.39
N PRO A 155 -26.61 1.36 6.43
CA PRO A 155 -26.99 1.51 5.03
C PRO A 155 -28.49 1.32 4.89
N GLY A 156 -29.15 2.22 4.15
CA GLY A 156 -30.60 2.19 4.00
C GLY A 156 -31.41 2.99 5.02
N MET A 157 -30.77 3.57 6.05
CA MET A 157 -31.47 4.33 7.11
C MET A 157 -32.29 5.51 6.55
N TRP A 158 -31.76 6.19 5.53
CA TRP A 158 -32.46 7.30 4.90
C TRP A 158 -33.31 6.86 3.72
N ARG A 159 -32.86 5.86 2.95
CA ARG A 159 -33.51 5.40 1.72
C ARG A 159 -33.16 3.97 1.37
N SER A 160 -34.12 3.18 0.90
CA SER A 160 -33.88 1.79 0.50
C SER A 160 -33.31 1.63 -0.92
N ASP A 161 -33.36 2.67 -1.77
CA ASP A 161 -33.22 2.53 -3.23
C ASP A 161 -31.86 2.98 -3.80
N ALA A 162 -30.94 3.48 -2.97
CA ALA A 162 -29.69 4.02 -3.48
C ALA A 162 -28.64 2.92 -3.75
N SER A 163 -28.00 3.00 -4.92
CA SER A 163 -27.03 1.99 -5.37
C SER A 163 -25.69 2.03 -4.65
N VAL A 164 -25.31 3.18 -4.08
CA VAL A 164 -24.05 3.37 -3.32
C VAL A 164 -24.32 4.23 -2.09
N GLU A 165 -24.57 3.57 -0.97
CA GLU A 165 -24.80 4.20 0.33
C GLU A 165 -23.85 3.65 1.41
N GLY A 166 -23.93 4.25 2.59
CA GLY A 166 -23.23 3.78 3.77
C GLY A 166 -21.70 3.86 3.67
N MET A 167 -21.05 2.85 4.23
CA MET A 167 -19.60 2.74 4.29
C MET A 167 -18.93 2.76 2.90
N GLN A 168 -19.58 2.22 1.86
CA GLN A 168 -19.05 2.23 0.49
C GLN A 168 -18.92 3.67 -0.04
N ALA A 169 -19.90 4.54 0.23
CA ALA A 169 -19.83 5.94 -0.18
C ALA A 169 -18.71 6.69 0.55
N PHE A 170 -18.44 6.35 1.82
CA PHE A 170 -17.31 6.91 2.56
C PHE A 170 -15.97 6.45 1.98
N VAL A 171 -15.81 5.16 1.68
CA VAL A 171 -14.60 4.64 1.01
C VAL A 171 -14.39 5.32 -0.34
N MET A 172 -15.45 5.57 -1.11
CA MET A 172 -15.35 6.33 -2.37
C MET A 172 -14.87 7.77 -2.18
N ALA A 173 -15.28 8.44 -1.11
CA ALA A 173 -14.79 9.78 -0.77
C ALA A 173 -13.31 9.75 -0.36
N LEU A 174 -12.88 8.72 0.38
CA LEU A 174 -11.47 8.53 0.75
C LEU A 174 -10.56 8.27 -0.46
N LYS A 175 -11.08 7.55 -1.46
CA LYS A 175 -10.39 7.18 -2.72
C LYS A 175 -10.14 8.36 -3.65
N ASN A 176 -11.08 9.31 -3.71
CA ASN A 176 -11.10 10.36 -4.74
C ASN A 176 -11.02 11.77 -4.13
N PRO A 177 -9.87 12.17 -3.56
CA PRO A 177 -9.75 13.47 -2.91
C PRO A 177 -9.94 14.64 -3.89
N GLY A 178 -9.81 14.45 -5.21
CA GLY A 178 -10.06 15.50 -6.20
C GLY A 178 -11.53 15.85 -6.42
N ALA A 179 -12.44 14.88 -6.27
CA ALA A 179 -13.87 15.08 -6.49
C ALA A 179 -14.60 15.57 -5.24
N SER A 180 -14.20 15.03 -4.07
CA SER A 180 -14.68 15.47 -2.76
C SER A 180 -13.56 15.24 -1.74
N PRO A 181 -12.63 16.21 -1.57
CA PRO A 181 -11.53 16.05 -0.64
C PRO A 181 -12.09 15.89 0.77
N MET A 182 -11.48 15.00 1.55
CA MET A 182 -11.79 14.87 2.96
C MET A 182 -11.62 16.24 3.66
N PRO A 183 -12.67 16.82 4.27
CA PRO A 183 -12.55 18.13 4.89
C PRO A 183 -11.50 18.12 6.01
N ARG A 184 -10.75 19.21 6.13
CA ARG A 184 -9.72 19.34 7.17
C ARG A 184 -10.32 19.15 8.57
N GLY A 185 -9.68 18.33 9.39
CA GLY A 185 -10.13 18.02 10.75
C GLY A 185 -11.40 17.18 10.83
N PHE A 186 -11.95 16.69 9.71
CA PHE A 186 -13.12 15.79 9.73
C PHE A 186 -12.76 14.45 10.36
N MET A 187 -11.68 13.81 9.90
CA MET A 187 -11.23 12.52 10.41
C MET A 187 -10.91 12.56 11.91
N ASP A 188 -10.23 13.62 12.38
CA ASP A 188 -9.92 13.78 13.80
C ASP A 188 -11.20 13.89 14.65
N HIS A 189 -12.22 14.59 14.14
CA HIS A 189 -13.50 14.74 14.83
C HIS A 189 -14.30 13.43 14.81
N LEU A 190 -14.33 12.74 13.66
CA LEU A 190 -14.97 11.42 13.56
C LEU A 190 -14.34 10.41 14.52
N VAL A 191 -13.00 10.33 14.57
CA VAL A 191 -12.29 9.44 15.50
C VAL A 191 -12.60 9.78 16.95
N ARG A 192 -12.63 11.07 17.30
CA ARG A 192 -13.00 11.50 18.66
C ARG A 192 -14.42 11.06 19.02
N HIS A 193 -15.38 11.27 18.12
CA HIS A 193 -16.77 10.83 18.29
C HIS A 193 -16.87 9.31 18.47
N LEU A 194 -16.17 8.53 17.65
CA LEU A 194 -16.14 7.06 17.77
C LEU A 194 -15.53 6.57 19.09
N LEU A 195 -14.54 7.28 19.62
CA LEU A 195 -13.93 6.97 20.93
C LEU A 195 -14.88 7.31 22.08
N GLU A 196 -15.52 8.48 22.04
CA GLU A 196 -16.49 8.91 23.04
C GLU A 196 -17.68 7.94 23.14
N ASN A 197 -18.10 7.37 22.02
CA ASN A 197 -19.18 6.38 21.96
C ASN A 197 -18.73 4.91 22.07
N SER A 198 -17.42 4.64 22.18
CA SER A 198 -16.84 3.28 22.21
C SER A 198 -17.18 2.41 20.97
N GLU A 199 -17.27 3.03 19.80
CA GLU A 199 -17.67 2.39 18.53
C GLU A 199 -16.49 2.18 17.57
N LEU A 200 -15.28 2.61 17.93
CA LEU A 200 -14.11 2.49 17.05
C LEU A 200 -13.80 1.02 16.68
N SER A 201 -13.99 0.09 17.63
CA SER A 201 -13.71 -1.34 17.45
C SER A 201 -14.70 -2.04 16.51
N THR A 202 -15.90 -1.50 16.30
CA THR A 202 -16.87 -2.01 15.33
C THR A 202 -16.76 -1.27 14.00
N PHE A 203 -16.55 0.05 14.05
CA PHE A 203 -16.43 0.92 12.89
C PHE A 203 -15.26 0.53 11.97
N VAL A 204 -14.07 0.31 12.53
CA VAL A 204 -12.87 0.05 11.73
C VAL A 204 -12.95 -1.29 10.99
N PRO A 205 -13.37 -2.42 11.58
CA PRO A 205 -13.61 -3.65 10.83
C PRO A 205 -14.60 -3.48 9.67
N MET A 206 -15.75 -2.82 9.88
CA MET A 206 -16.71 -2.57 8.80
C MET A 206 -16.10 -1.77 7.64
N LEU A 207 -15.30 -0.75 7.97
CA LEU A 207 -14.57 0.04 6.98
C LEU A 207 -13.56 -0.83 6.21
N MET A 208 -12.82 -1.67 6.93
CA MET A 208 -11.81 -2.55 6.34
C MET A 208 -12.43 -3.67 5.49
N ASP A 209 -13.62 -4.18 5.84
CA ASP A 209 -14.35 -5.17 5.05
C ASP A 209 -14.71 -4.61 3.67
N VAL A 210 -15.18 -3.36 3.61
CA VAL A 210 -15.48 -2.68 2.35
C VAL A 210 -14.22 -2.46 1.51
N ILE A 211 -13.13 -2.02 2.14
CA ILE A 211 -11.85 -1.84 1.43
C ILE A 211 -11.31 -3.18 0.94
N ALA A 212 -11.38 -4.24 1.74
CA ALA A 212 -10.94 -5.57 1.37
C ALA A 212 -11.79 -6.13 0.21
N ALA A 213 -13.11 -5.96 0.25
CA ALA A 213 -13.99 -6.32 -0.86
C ALA A 213 -13.67 -5.54 -2.14
N ASP A 214 -13.33 -4.25 -2.04
CA ASP A 214 -12.86 -3.45 -3.17
C ASP A 214 -11.54 -3.98 -3.74
N VAL A 215 -10.59 -4.32 -2.87
CA VAL A 215 -9.32 -4.94 -3.27
C VAL A 215 -9.58 -6.29 -3.94
N ASP A 216 -10.45 -7.14 -3.39
CA ASP A 216 -10.80 -8.44 -3.96
C ASP A 216 -11.43 -8.32 -5.32
N ARG A 217 -12.34 -7.36 -5.51
CA ARG A 217 -12.91 -7.06 -6.83
C ARG A 217 -11.82 -6.65 -7.82
N LEU A 218 -10.90 -5.77 -7.42
CA LEU A 218 -9.81 -5.33 -8.28
C LEU A 218 -8.86 -6.47 -8.64
N VAL A 219 -8.43 -7.27 -7.67
CA VAL A 219 -7.53 -8.42 -7.92
C VAL A 219 -8.21 -9.50 -8.77
N ALA A 220 -9.54 -9.65 -8.66
CA ALA A 220 -10.31 -10.59 -9.48
C ALA A 220 -10.55 -10.12 -10.92
N LEU A 221 -10.33 -8.83 -11.25
CA LEU A 221 -10.50 -8.36 -12.61
C LEU A 221 -9.45 -9.00 -13.53
N PRO A 222 -9.88 -9.59 -14.65
CA PRO A 222 -8.95 -9.92 -15.72
C PRO A 222 -8.33 -8.62 -16.20
N GLY A 223 -7.00 -8.61 -16.35
CA GLY A 223 -6.34 -7.47 -16.97
C GLY A 223 -5.45 -6.62 -16.06
N GLY A 224 -4.88 -7.17 -14.98
CA GLY A 224 -3.64 -6.73 -14.30
C GLY A 224 -3.38 -5.23 -14.15
N LEU A 225 -3.14 -4.49 -15.23
CA LEU A 225 -2.86 -3.06 -15.21
C LEU A 225 -4.11 -2.19 -14.94
N ALA A 226 -5.31 -2.66 -15.29
CA ALA A 226 -6.56 -2.06 -14.84
C ALA A 226 -6.69 -2.13 -13.31
N THR A 227 -6.11 -3.17 -12.69
CA THR A 227 -6.02 -3.28 -11.22
C THR A 227 -5.01 -2.27 -10.67
N ALA A 228 -3.95 -2.00 -11.41
CA ALA A 228 -2.83 -1.17 -11.00
C ALA A 228 -3.22 0.33 -10.89
N THR A 229 -3.95 0.89 -11.86
CA THR A 229 -4.57 2.22 -11.71
C THR A 229 -5.70 2.23 -10.68
N GLY A 230 -6.45 1.14 -10.56
CA GLY A 230 -7.52 0.98 -9.57
C GLY A 230 -7.04 0.91 -8.11
N LEU A 231 -5.80 0.45 -7.88
CA LEU A 231 -5.20 0.34 -6.55
C LEU A 231 -4.68 1.67 -6.01
N ILE A 232 -4.29 2.64 -6.85
CA ILE A 232 -3.81 3.96 -6.39
C ILE A 232 -4.85 4.68 -5.50
N PRO A 233 -6.15 4.72 -5.87
CA PRO A 233 -7.20 5.23 -4.99
C PRO A 233 -7.31 4.46 -3.66
N ILE A 234 -7.11 3.13 -3.66
CA ILE A 234 -7.10 2.31 -2.43
C ILE A 234 -5.93 2.70 -1.53
N TYR A 235 -4.73 2.80 -2.10
CA TYR A 235 -3.53 3.27 -1.39
C TYR A 235 -3.75 4.66 -0.80
N THR A 236 -4.39 5.56 -1.54
CA THR A 236 -4.73 6.91 -1.09
C THR A 236 -5.70 6.87 0.08
N ALA A 237 -6.77 6.07 -0.01
CA ALA A 237 -7.74 5.90 1.06
C ALA A 237 -7.10 5.35 2.34
N LEU A 238 -6.36 4.25 2.23
CA LEU A 238 -5.65 3.64 3.37
C LEU A 238 -4.58 4.57 3.94
N THR A 239 -3.89 5.34 3.09
CA THR A 239 -2.91 6.35 3.52
C THR A 239 -3.59 7.43 4.35
N ASN A 240 -4.72 7.96 3.89
CA ASN A 240 -5.49 8.95 4.63
C ASN A 240 -5.97 8.41 5.99
N LEU A 241 -6.46 7.16 6.03
CA LEU A 241 -6.85 6.50 7.27
C LEU A 241 -5.66 6.31 8.22
N SER A 242 -4.50 5.91 7.69
CA SER A 242 -3.30 5.65 8.48
C SER A 242 -2.67 6.90 9.13
N THR A 243 -3.15 8.09 8.78
CA THR A 243 -2.78 9.33 9.49
C THR A 243 -3.33 9.37 10.91
N GLN A 244 -4.40 8.62 11.18
CA GLN A 244 -5.08 8.56 12.47
C GLN A 244 -4.52 7.39 13.28
N LYS A 245 -3.75 7.68 14.34
CA LYS A 245 -3.11 6.66 15.20
C LYS A 245 -4.10 5.65 15.77
N GLU A 246 -5.28 6.12 16.15
CA GLU A 246 -6.34 5.30 16.76
C GLU A 246 -6.95 4.33 15.75
N ILE A 247 -7.13 4.77 14.49
CA ILE A 247 -7.53 3.88 13.40
C ILE A 247 -6.42 2.85 13.13
N CYS A 248 -5.16 3.25 13.08
CA CYS A 248 -4.04 2.30 12.93
C CYS A 248 -4.01 1.23 14.02
N ARG A 249 -4.26 1.61 15.28
CA ARG A 249 -4.32 0.66 16.40
C ARG A 249 -5.46 -0.34 16.21
N ALA A 250 -6.65 0.12 15.85
CA ALA A 250 -7.80 -0.74 15.57
C ALA A 250 -7.59 -1.61 14.30
N MET A 251 -6.93 -1.08 13.27
CA MET A 251 -6.52 -1.84 12.08
C MET A 251 -5.54 -2.96 12.45
N ALA A 252 -4.65 -2.72 13.41
CA ALA A 252 -3.74 -3.75 13.91
C ALA A 252 -4.53 -4.95 14.42
N GLU A 253 -5.64 -4.74 15.12
CA GLU A 253 -6.45 -5.84 15.69
C GLU A 253 -7.34 -6.54 14.65
N SER A 254 -7.50 -5.94 13.48
CA SER A 254 -8.35 -6.49 12.41
C SER A 254 -7.82 -7.81 11.85
N PRO A 255 -8.71 -8.77 11.49
CA PRO A 255 -8.33 -10.02 10.83
C PRO A 255 -7.49 -9.83 9.56
N PHE A 256 -7.62 -8.68 8.87
CA PHE A 256 -6.87 -8.39 7.65
C PHE A 256 -5.35 -8.24 7.84
N PHE A 257 -4.92 -7.98 9.08
CA PHE A 257 -3.51 -7.90 9.48
C PHE A 257 -3.09 -9.06 10.40
N VAL A 258 -3.95 -10.05 10.58
CA VAL A 258 -3.62 -11.33 11.21
C VAL A 258 -3.27 -12.32 10.09
N MET A 259 -2.15 -13.02 10.22
CA MET A 259 -1.80 -14.07 9.26
C MET A 259 -2.64 -15.32 9.52
N PRO A 260 -3.28 -15.91 8.49
CA PRO A 260 -3.85 -17.24 8.59
C PRO A 260 -2.77 -18.30 8.87
N ASP A 261 -3.14 -19.38 9.57
CA ASP A 261 -2.20 -20.45 9.94
C ASP A 261 -1.81 -21.35 8.75
N ASP A 262 -2.70 -21.50 7.76
CA ASP A 262 -2.60 -22.45 6.64
C ASP A 262 -2.03 -21.85 5.34
N LEU A 263 -1.24 -20.78 5.47
CA LEU A 263 -0.66 -20.09 4.32
C LEU A 263 0.42 -20.94 3.61
N THR A 264 0.29 -21.02 2.29
CA THR A 264 1.34 -21.46 1.35
C THR A 264 1.96 -20.27 0.63
N GLY A 265 3.13 -20.43 0.02
CA GLY A 265 3.75 -19.37 -0.78
C GLY A 265 2.85 -18.93 -1.94
N SER A 266 2.10 -19.85 -2.57
CA SER A 266 1.15 -19.50 -3.63
C SER A 266 -0.07 -18.71 -3.16
N LYS A 267 -0.43 -18.80 -1.87
CA LYS A 267 -1.62 -18.17 -1.29
C LYS A 267 -1.33 -16.94 -0.44
N VAL A 268 -0.10 -16.75 0.05
CA VAL A 268 0.23 -15.65 0.98
C VAL A 268 -0.15 -14.27 0.46
N PHE A 269 0.03 -14.04 -0.84
CA PHE A 269 -0.37 -12.79 -1.47
C PHE A 269 -1.89 -12.67 -1.62
N SER A 270 -2.57 -13.72 -2.09
CA SER A 270 -4.03 -13.68 -2.33
C SER A 270 -4.89 -13.82 -1.07
N SER A 271 -4.31 -14.21 0.07
CA SER A 271 -5.05 -14.46 1.31
C SER A 271 -4.89 -13.35 2.35
N THR A 272 -3.98 -12.39 2.13
CA THR A 272 -3.70 -11.30 3.07
C THR A 272 -3.93 -9.95 2.40
N LEU A 273 -4.36 -8.94 3.16
CA LEU A 273 -4.63 -7.61 2.58
C LEU A 273 -3.37 -6.97 1.98
N ILE A 274 -2.25 -6.99 2.74
CA ILE A 274 -0.95 -6.47 2.26
C ILE A 274 -0.51 -7.22 1.01
N GLY A 275 -0.67 -8.55 1.01
CA GLY A 275 -0.41 -9.39 -0.14
C GLY A 275 -1.18 -8.95 -1.37
N LYS A 276 -2.51 -8.81 -1.26
CA LYS A 276 -3.38 -8.43 -2.37
C LYS A 276 -3.05 -7.05 -2.92
N LEU A 277 -2.68 -6.10 -2.06
CA LEU A 277 -2.21 -4.78 -2.48
C LEU A 277 -0.94 -4.90 -3.36
N LEU A 278 -0.07 -5.87 -3.10
CA LEU A 278 1.14 -6.13 -3.87
C LEU A 278 0.95 -7.10 -5.07
N MET A 279 -0.28 -7.52 -5.38
CA MET A 279 -0.59 -8.42 -6.51
C MET A 279 -0.79 -7.69 -7.85
N TYR A 280 -0.39 -6.42 -7.97
CA TYR A 280 -0.50 -5.72 -9.24
C TYR A 280 0.45 -6.33 -10.28
N THR A 281 -0.08 -6.64 -11.46
CA THR A 281 0.67 -7.20 -12.59
C THR A 281 0.33 -6.43 -13.87
N ILE A 282 1.15 -6.56 -14.92
CA ILE A 282 0.79 -6.07 -16.25
C ILE A 282 0.06 -7.19 -16.97
N ASP A 283 -1.04 -6.91 -17.65
CA ASP A 283 -1.76 -7.94 -18.40
C ASP A 283 -1.47 -7.92 -19.90
N LYS A 284 -2.14 -8.79 -20.66
CA LYS A 284 -2.01 -8.82 -22.12
C LYS A 284 -2.52 -7.52 -22.77
N GLU A 285 -3.61 -6.92 -22.27
CA GLU A 285 -4.22 -5.74 -22.86
C GLU A 285 -3.33 -4.50 -22.71
N SER A 286 -2.51 -4.47 -21.66
CA SER A 286 -1.45 -3.47 -21.47
C SER A 286 -0.39 -3.43 -22.56
N PHE A 287 -0.23 -4.54 -23.29
CA PHE A 287 0.67 -4.63 -24.43
C PHE A 287 -0.01 -4.32 -25.77
N ALA A 288 -1.26 -3.83 -25.73
CA ALA A 288 -1.89 -3.21 -26.89
C ALA A 288 -1.30 -1.81 -27.12
N ALA A 289 -0.68 -1.61 -28.28
CA ALA A 289 -0.23 -0.32 -28.74
C ALA A 289 -1.44 0.58 -29.07
N ARG A 290 -1.20 1.91 -29.17
CA ARG A 290 -2.26 2.92 -29.38
C ARG A 290 -3.07 2.74 -30.66
N ASP A 291 -2.51 2.04 -31.65
CA ASP A 291 -3.16 1.70 -32.91
C ASP A 291 -3.98 0.40 -32.83
N GLY A 292 -4.07 -0.22 -31.65
CA GLY A 292 -4.77 -1.48 -31.42
C GLY A 292 -3.93 -2.73 -31.69
N LEU A 293 -2.65 -2.58 -32.06
CA LEU A 293 -1.75 -3.72 -32.25
C LEU A 293 -1.41 -4.36 -30.91
N ASN A 294 -1.78 -5.63 -30.71
CA ASN A 294 -1.37 -6.38 -29.52
C ASN A 294 0.02 -6.97 -29.72
N LEU A 295 1.02 -6.44 -29.00
CA LEU A 295 2.42 -6.86 -29.14
C LEU A 295 2.67 -8.29 -28.64
N VAL A 296 1.83 -8.83 -27.74
CA VAL A 296 1.91 -10.24 -27.33
C VAL A 296 1.52 -11.13 -28.51
N GLU A 297 0.43 -10.81 -29.19
CA GLU A 297 -0.05 -11.57 -30.35
C GLU A 297 0.92 -11.48 -31.52
N GLU A 298 1.48 -10.29 -31.76
CA GLU A 298 2.51 -10.09 -32.78
C GLU A 298 3.76 -10.90 -32.46
N TYR A 299 4.20 -10.91 -31.20
CA TYR A 299 5.33 -11.72 -30.76
C TYR A 299 5.05 -13.22 -30.95
N MET A 300 3.83 -13.68 -30.70
CA MET A 300 3.43 -15.07 -30.94
C MET A 300 3.37 -15.43 -32.43
N ARG A 301 3.16 -14.45 -33.31
CA ARG A 301 3.05 -14.64 -34.76
C ARG A 301 4.41 -14.77 -35.46
N THR A 302 5.48 -14.20 -34.90
CA THR A 302 6.82 -14.29 -35.53
C THR A 302 7.29 -15.74 -35.65
N ALA A 303 7.98 -16.06 -36.75
CA ALA A 303 8.47 -17.42 -36.97
C ALA A 303 9.51 -17.82 -35.91
N PRO A 304 9.74 -19.12 -35.69
CA PRO A 304 10.79 -19.57 -34.77
C PRO A 304 12.16 -19.01 -35.20
N GLY A 305 12.85 -18.31 -34.29
CA GLY A 305 14.15 -17.68 -34.55
C GLY A 305 14.06 -16.28 -35.16
N GLU A 306 12.86 -15.75 -35.40
CA GLU A 306 12.65 -14.38 -35.86
C GLU A 306 12.22 -13.45 -34.72
N ASP A 307 12.86 -12.28 -34.68
CA ASP A 307 12.47 -11.18 -33.80
C ASP A 307 11.29 -10.40 -34.38
N LEU A 308 10.71 -9.52 -33.56
CA LEU A 308 9.74 -8.54 -34.03
C LEU A 308 10.36 -7.63 -35.09
N GLU A 309 9.56 -7.23 -36.08
CA GLU A 309 9.97 -6.21 -37.03
C GLU A 309 10.35 -4.91 -36.31
N TYR A 310 11.32 -4.18 -36.86
CA TYR A 310 11.84 -2.94 -36.25
C TYR A 310 10.76 -1.94 -35.81
N PRO A 311 9.70 -1.65 -36.61
CA PRO A 311 8.62 -0.78 -36.15
C PRO A 311 7.89 -1.28 -34.90
N ASN A 312 7.71 -2.59 -34.77
CA ASN A 312 7.06 -3.22 -33.62
C ASN A 312 7.99 -3.26 -32.40
N LEU A 313 9.31 -3.37 -32.59
CA LEU A 313 10.30 -3.22 -31.52
C LEU A 313 10.29 -1.81 -30.91
N VAL A 314 10.18 -0.77 -31.74
CA VAL A 314 10.07 0.62 -31.24
C VAL A 314 8.80 0.79 -30.41
N LYS A 315 7.65 0.33 -30.91
CA LYS A 315 6.38 0.35 -30.16
C LYS A 315 6.47 -0.43 -28.85
N LEU A 316 7.14 -1.58 -28.84
CA LEU A 316 7.38 -2.34 -27.63
C LEU A 316 8.20 -1.56 -26.61
N GLY A 317 9.24 -0.83 -27.06
CA GLY A 317 10.00 0.08 -26.20
C GLY A 317 9.13 1.14 -25.53
N GLU A 318 8.26 1.80 -26.29
CA GLU A 318 7.33 2.81 -25.77
C GLU A 318 6.33 2.24 -24.76
N VAL A 319 5.76 1.07 -25.06
CA VAL A 319 4.84 0.37 -24.14
C VAL A 319 5.57 0.01 -22.86
N LEU A 320 6.75 -0.62 -22.94
CA LEU A 320 7.53 -1.00 -21.76
C LEU A 320 7.91 0.21 -20.90
N GLU A 321 8.24 1.36 -21.49
CA GLU A 321 8.51 2.58 -20.75
C GLU A 321 7.26 3.10 -20.02
N GLY A 322 6.09 3.06 -20.67
CA GLY A 322 4.81 3.38 -20.04
C GLY A 322 4.52 2.48 -18.85
N GLN A 323 4.75 1.16 -19.02
CA GLN A 323 4.57 0.18 -17.95
C GLN A 323 5.50 0.41 -16.76
N ARG A 324 6.78 0.72 -17.00
CA ARG A 324 7.76 1.06 -15.94
C ARG A 324 7.34 2.27 -15.12
N LYS A 325 6.87 3.33 -15.79
CA LYS A 325 6.36 4.53 -15.12
C LYS A 325 5.18 4.20 -14.22
N GLN A 326 4.26 3.35 -14.69
CA GLN A 326 3.11 2.92 -13.91
C GLN A 326 3.52 2.05 -12.70
N TYR A 327 4.40 1.07 -12.89
CA TYR A 327 4.94 0.29 -11.78
C TYR A 327 5.59 1.17 -10.72
N THR A 328 6.41 2.14 -11.13
CA THR A 328 7.04 3.10 -10.22
C THR A 328 6.00 3.88 -9.43
N GLN A 329 4.95 4.42 -10.07
CA GLN A 329 3.90 5.17 -9.39
C GLN A 329 3.18 4.33 -8.32
N ILE A 330 2.89 3.07 -8.63
CA ILE A 330 2.19 2.17 -7.72
C ILE A 330 3.10 1.73 -6.58
N ALA A 331 4.36 1.41 -6.87
CA ALA A 331 5.35 1.10 -5.85
C ALA A 331 5.55 2.27 -4.88
N LEU A 332 5.54 3.51 -5.38
CA LEU A 332 5.59 4.72 -4.54
C LEU A 332 4.33 4.89 -3.68
N ALA A 333 3.14 4.58 -4.20
CA ALA A 333 1.89 4.62 -3.44
C ALA A 333 1.88 3.55 -2.33
N ALA A 334 2.31 2.32 -2.65
CA ALA A 334 2.47 1.22 -1.70
C ALA A 334 3.49 1.58 -0.61
N HIS A 335 4.64 2.13 -1.01
CA HIS A 335 5.67 2.64 -0.11
C HIS A 335 5.12 3.71 0.84
N GLY A 336 4.38 4.69 0.32
CA GLY A 336 3.75 5.74 1.13
C GLY A 336 2.78 5.20 2.17
N LEU A 337 1.95 4.23 1.79
CA LEU A 337 1.04 3.54 2.71
C LEU A 337 1.82 2.79 3.80
N VAL A 338 2.71 1.88 3.42
CA VAL A 338 3.44 1.03 4.36
C VAL A 338 4.26 1.89 5.32
N ARG A 339 4.94 2.93 4.83
CA ARG A 339 5.66 3.90 5.67
C ARG A 339 4.78 4.53 6.75
N ASN A 340 3.51 4.81 6.47
CA ASN A 340 2.60 5.35 7.47
C ASN A 340 2.11 4.28 8.46
N LEU A 341 1.78 3.08 7.98
CA LEU A 341 1.37 1.96 8.85
C LEU A 341 2.46 1.60 9.87
N LEU A 342 3.72 1.62 9.46
CA LEU A 342 4.87 1.30 10.32
C LEU A 342 5.11 2.31 11.46
N LYS A 343 4.41 3.46 11.47
CA LYS A 343 4.46 4.41 12.60
C LYS A 343 3.77 3.84 13.84
N GLU A 344 2.81 2.94 13.68
CA GLU A 344 2.16 2.25 14.78
C GLU A 344 2.95 0.95 15.09
N PRO A 345 3.45 0.76 16.33
CA PRO A 345 4.34 -0.35 16.65
C PRO A 345 3.75 -1.75 16.43
N THR A 346 2.46 -1.94 16.66
CA THR A 346 1.77 -3.25 16.56
C THR A 346 1.63 -3.67 15.09
N LEU A 347 1.19 -2.76 14.23
CA LEU A 347 1.15 -2.91 12.77
C LEU A 347 2.55 -3.10 12.23
N ARG A 348 3.54 -2.35 12.73
CA ARG A 348 4.94 -2.51 12.31
C ARG A 348 5.43 -3.94 12.53
N GLU A 349 5.19 -4.48 13.73
CA GLU A 349 5.57 -5.83 14.06
C GLU A 349 4.83 -6.86 13.18
N ARG A 350 3.53 -6.70 12.98
CA ARG A 350 2.72 -7.57 12.10
C ARG A 350 3.19 -7.54 10.64
N ILE A 351 3.55 -6.37 10.13
CA ILE A 351 4.07 -6.21 8.77
C ILE A 351 5.42 -6.94 8.64
N PHE A 352 6.32 -6.80 9.62
CA PHE A 352 7.60 -7.53 9.59
C PHE A 352 7.42 -9.04 9.73
N GLN A 353 6.50 -9.49 10.58
CA GLN A 353 6.15 -10.91 10.67
C GLN A 353 5.59 -11.43 9.34
N TRP A 354 4.73 -10.66 8.68
CA TRP A 354 4.20 -11.00 7.36
C TRP A 354 5.30 -11.10 6.31
N MET A 355 6.20 -10.12 6.24
CA MET A 355 7.34 -10.15 5.30
C MET A 355 8.27 -11.34 5.57
N GLY A 356 8.58 -11.62 6.84
CA GLY A 356 9.36 -12.78 7.25
C GLY A 356 8.71 -14.11 6.86
N LYS A 357 7.40 -14.23 7.08
CA LYS A 357 6.63 -15.41 6.66
C LYS A 357 6.61 -15.60 5.15
N VAL A 358 6.53 -14.52 4.37
CA VAL A 358 6.66 -14.59 2.90
C VAL A 358 8.02 -15.18 2.50
N CYS A 359 9.10 -14.79 3.17
CA CYS A 359 10.42 -15.37 2.95
C CYS A 359 10.46 -16.88 3.22
N ASP A 360 9.92 -17.32 4.37
CA ASP A 360 9.89 -18.75 4.75
C ASP A 360 9.07 -19.61 3.79
N LEU A 361 7.92 -19.10 3.36
CA LEU A 361 7.03 -19.81 2.45
C LEU A 361 7.59 -19.93 1.02
N ASN A 362 8.64 -19.17 0.69
CA ASN A 362 9.24 -19.12 -0.64
C ASN A 362 10.66 -19.69 -0.72
N VAL A 363 11.21 -20.27 0.36
CA VAL A 363 12.58 -20.84 0.37
C VAL A 363 12.81 -21.85 -0.76
N GLU A 364 11.78 -22.61 -1.14
CA GLU A 364 11.87 -23.63 -2.19
C GLU A 364 11.99 -23.04 -3.61
N LYS A 365 11.81 -21.72 -3.82
CA LYS A 365 12.01 -21.08 -5.13
C LYS A 365 13.42 -21.26 -5.69
N LYS A 366 14.42 -21.38 -4.81
CA LYS A 366 15.81 -21.69 -5.20
C LYS A 366 15.89 -23.01 -5.98
N LYS A 367 15.08 -24.01 -5.60
CA LYS A 367 15.06 -25.34 -6.25
C LYS A 367 14.25 -25.34 -7.54
N THR A 368 13.23 -24.50 -7.62
CA THR A 368 12.40 -24.34 -8.83
C THR A 368 13.22 -23.84 -10.03
N ALA A 369 14.30 -23.09 -9.81
CA ALA A 369 15.23 -22.69 -10.86
C ALA A 369 15.98 -23.89 -11.51
N VAL A 370 16.08 -25.02 -10.80
CA VAL A 370 16.84 -26.21 -11.20
C VAL A 370 15.93 -27.28 -11.85
N GLN A 371 14.68 -27.40 -11.41
CA GLN A 371 13.72 -28.40 -11.93
C GLN A 371 12.96 -27.91 -13.17
N HIS A 372 13.65 -27.81 -14.31
CA HIS A 372 13.13 -28.04 -15.67
C HIS A 372 11.71 -27.49 -15.98
N GLY A 373 11.43 -26.25 -15.61
CA GLY A 373 10.20 -25.55 -16.01
C GLY A 373 8.92 -25.93 -15.25
N MET A 374 9.00 -26.77 -14.21
CA MET A 374 7.86 -26.98 -13.31
C MET A 374 7.91 -25.99 -12.16
N VAL A 375 7.11 -24.92 -12.24
CA VAL A 375 6.85 -24.05 -11.08
C VAL A 375 6.10 -24.89 -10.05
N ARG A 376 6.69 -25.13 -8.87
CA ARG A 376 5.98 -25.80 -7.78
C ARG A 376 4.74 -24.98 -7.42
N ALA A 377 3.58 -25.63 -7.31
CA ALA A 377 2.31 -24.97 -7.04
C ALA A 377 2.24 -24.23 -5.69
N ASP A 378 3.25 -24.41 -4.83
CA ASP A 378 3.25 -23.93 -3.45
C ASP A 378 4.05 -22.63 -3.24
N VAL A 379 4.70 -22.08 -4.28
CA VAL A 379 5.47 -20.83 -4.19
C VAL A 379 4.72 -19.62 -4.77
N SER A 380 5.08 -18.42 -4.32
CA SER A 380 4.53 -17.16 -4.83
C SER A 380 4.92 -16.92 -6.29
N ASP A 381 4.12 -16.14 -7.02
CA ASP A 381 4.50 -15.65 -8.35
C ASP A 381 5.78 -14.78 -8.30
N ASP A 382 6.54 -14.75 -9.38
CA ASP A 382 7.77 -13.94 -9.48
C ASP A 382 7.47 -12.46 -9.33
N LEU A 383 6.45 -11.94 -10.03
CA LEU A 383 6.10 -10.51 -10.01
C LEU A 383 5.67 -10.04 -8.63
N HIS A 384 4.92 -10.87 -7.88
CA HIS A 384 4.50 -10.51 -6.53
C HIS A 384 5.69 -10.33 -5.58
N LEU A 385 6.73 -11.19 -5.70
CA LEU A 385 7.96 -11.01 -4.94
C LEU A 385 8.78 -9.81 -5.43
N PHE A 386 8.81 -9.53 -6.74
CA PHE A 386 9.41 -8.30 -7.25
C PHE A 386 8.72 -7.03 -6.72
N ASN A 387 7.40 -7.04 -6.60
CA ASN A 387 6.64 -5.93 -6.02
C ASN A 387 7.00 -5.73 -4.54
N LEU A 388 7.11 -6.82 -3.78
CA LEU A 388 7.60 -6.78 -2.40
C LEU A 388 9.05 -6.27 -2.32
N LEU A 389 9.93 -6.75 -3.20
CA LEU A 389 11.32 -6.29 -3.25
C LEU A 389 11.40 -4.80 -3.57
N HIS A 390 10.64 -4.31 -4.55
CA HIS A 390 10.60 -2.89 -4.91
C HIS A 390 10.12 -2.04 -3.72
N LEU A 391 9.09 -2.49 -3.01
CA LEU A 391 8.66 -1.85 -1.75
C LEU A 391 9.82 -1.79 -0.72
N LEU A 392 10.51 -2.92 -0.49
CA LEU A 392 11.62 -3.00 0.46
C LEU A 392 12.82 -2.14 0.05
N LEU A 393 13.15 -2.08 -1.25
CA LEU A 393 14.20 -1.22 -1.80
C LEU A 393 13.90 0.26 -1.53
N ASN A 394 12.65 0.70 -1.75
CA ASN A 394 12.22 2.06 -1.43
C ASN A 394 12.29 2.34 0.08
N MET A 395 11.98 1.36 0.93
CA MET A 395 12.16 1.49 2.39
C MET A 395 13.64 1.58 2.78
N CYS A 396 14.54 1.02 1.98
CA CYS A 396 15.99 1.04 2.21
C CYS A 396 16.70 2.29 1.70
N GLU A 397 16.10 3.03 0.76
CA GLU A 397 16.67 4.24 0.15
C GLU A 397 17.33 5.21 1.16
N PRO A 398 16.73 5.55 2.32
CA PRO A 398 17.30 6.55 3.24
C PRO A 398 18.66 6.18 3.82
N PHE A 399 19.03 4.89 3.78
CA PHE A 399 20.25 4.36 4.39
C PHE A 399 21.13 3.56 3.43
N CYS A 400 20.76 3.46 2.15
CA CYS A 400 21.63 2.93 1.09
C CYS A 400 22.56 3.99 0.47
N ASN A 401 22.29 5.29 0.70
CA ASN A 401 23.12 6.36 0.17
C ASN A 401 24.40 6.58 1.01
N LEU A 402 25.40 5.73 0.77
CA LEU A 402 26.69 5.77 1.46
C LEU A 402 27.56 7.00 1.13
N ASP A 403 27.17 7.82 0.15
CA ASP A 403 27.90 9.03 -0.22
C ASP A 403 27.57 10.23 0.69
N THR A 404 26.57 10.08 1.57
CA THR A 404 26.16 11.11 2.52
C THR A 404 26.51 10.72 3.96
N GLU A 405 26.87 11.70 4.79
CA GLU A 405 27.13 11.47 6.22
C GLU A 405 25.92 10.85 6.94
N LYS A 406 24.71 11.29 6.56
CA LYS A 406 23.46 10.74 7.09
C LYS A 406 23.28 9.27 6.73
N GLY A 407 23.55 8.90 5.47
CA GLY A 407 23.46 7.52 5.02
C GLY A 407 24.50 6.64 5.72
N LEU A 408 25.75 7.08 5.84
CA LEU A 408 26.79 6.37 6.61
C LEU A 408 26.39 6.16 8.08
N LYS A 409 25.83 7.19 8.74
CA LYS A 409 25.32 7.09 10.12
C LYS A 409 24.19 6.07 10.27
N LEU A 410 23.36 5.90 9.24
CA LEU A 410 22.29 4.90 9.26
C LEU A 410 22.79 3.50 8.90
N ALA A 411 23.71 3.40 7.94
CA ALA A 411 24.38 2.15 7.56
C ALA A 411 25.15 1.54 8.75
N ALA A 412 25.76 2.37 9.59
CA ALA A 412 26.41 1.93 10.82
C ALA A 412 25.44 1.27 11.84
N LYS A 413 24.12 1.47 11.71
CA LYS A 413 23.10 0.83 12.55
C LYS A 413 22.68 -0.56 12.06
N VAL A 414 23.25 -1.03 10.94
CA VAL A 414 23.04 -2.39 10.46
C VAL A 414 23.67 -3.37 11.45
N ASP A 415 22.89 -4.35 11.89
CA ASP A 415 23.32 -5.46 12.73
C ASP A 415 23.16 -6.76 11.91
N LEU A 416 24.27 -7.29 11.42
CA LEU A 416 24.28 -8.51 10.60
C LEU A 416 23.97 -9.78 11.41
N ALA A 417 23.94 -9.72 12.74
CA ALA A 417 23.42 -10.82 13.56
C ALA A 417 21.92 -11.06 13.31
N PHE A 418 21.23 -10.16 12.61
CA PHE A 418 19.89 -10.40 12.10
C PHE A 418 19.80 -11.70 11.29
N PHE A 419 20.80 -11.98 10.46
CA PHE A 419 20.81 -13.16 9.58
C PHE A 419 21.09 -14.47 10.32
N THR A 420 21.41 -14.43 11.61
CA THR A 420 21.66 -15.63 12.42
C THR A 420 20.62 -15.86 13.51
N ALA A 421 19.75 -14.87 13.79
CA ALA A 421 18.87 -14.89 14.95
C ALA A 421 17.50 -15.55 14.75
N GLU A 422 17.19 -16.05 13.54
CA GLU A 422 15.90 -16.69 13.17
C GLU A 422 14.63 -15.91 13.60
N THR A 423 14.72 -14.58 13.70
CA THR A 423 13.63 -13.75 14.25
C THR A 423 12.47 -13.55 13.28
N ARG A 424 12.76 -13.48 11.97
CA ARG A 424 11.76 -13.23 10.92
C ARG A 424 11.59 -14.39 9.96
N PHE A 425 12.68 -15.07 9.66
CA PHE A 425 12.71 -16.20 8.75
C PHE A 425 13.75 -17.21 9.21
N SER A 426 13.50 -18.46 8.88
CA SER A 426 14.39 -19.58 9.14
C SER A 426 15.61 -19.49 8.23
N VAL A 427 16.80 -19.52 8.83
CA VAL A 427 18.08 -19.63 8.11
C VAL A 427 18.69 -21.01 8.23
N ALA A 428 18.05 -21.95 8.93
CA ALA A 428 18.53 -23.31 9.14
C ALA A 428 18.90 -24.11 7.87
N LYS A 429 18.31 -23.77 6.72
CA LYS A 429 18.54 -24.46 5.43
C LYS A 429 19.52 -23.73 4.50
N ASP A 430 20.04 -22.59 4.91
CA ASP A 430 20.95 -21.82 4.08
C ASP A 430 22.40 -22.22 4.39
N ASP A 431 23.18 -22.38 3.33
CA ASP A 431 24.63 -22.57 3.43
C ASP A 431 25.30 -21.31 4.02
N ARG A 432 26.45 -21.51 4.67
CA ARG A 432 27.20 -20.51 5.45
C ARG A 432 28.60 -20.32 4.89
N LEU A 433 29.13 -19.11 5.02
CA LEU A 433 30.37 -18.72 4.33
C LEU A 433 31.57 -19.58 4.68
N ALA A 434 31.74 -19.91 5.97
CA ALA A 434 32.92 -20.64 6.42
C ALA A 434 32.66 -21.54 7.65
N VAL A 435 31.41 -21.86 7.97
CA VAL A 435 31.06 -22.71 9.13
C VAL A 435 30.26 -23.93 8.68
N SER A 436 30.72 -25.13 9.06
CA SER A 436 29.95 -26.36 8.88
C SER A 436 28.74 -26.40 9.84
N GLY A 437 27.62 -27.01 9.42
CA GLY A 437 26.38 -27.00 10.20
C GLY A 437 26.54 -27.47 11.67
N GLU A 438 27.41 -28.44 11.93
CA GLU A 438 27.68 -28.96 13.29
C GLU A 438 28.38 -27.94 14.20
N ASN A 439 29.24 -27.08 13.65
CA ASN A 439 29.94 -26.04 14.41
C ASN A 439 29.02 -24.83 14.68
N LEU A 440 28.05 -24.59 13.81
CA LEU A 440 27.09 -23.50 13.93
C LEU A 440 26.11 -23.71 15.09
N ASP A 441 25.53 -24.91 15.22
CA ASP A 441 24.59 -25.24 16.30
C ASP A 441 25.24 -25.10 17.69
N ARG A 442 26.53 -25.44 17.78
CA ARG A 442 27.33 -25.19 18.99
C ARG A 442 27.44 -23.69 19.28
N TRP A 443 27.63 -22.85 18.28
CA TRP A 443 27.84 -21.42 18.48
C TRP A 443 26.56 -20.61 18.73
N LEU A 444 25.47 -20.91 18.02
CA LEU A 444 24.18 -20.21 18.16
C LEU A 444 23.52 -20.40 19.52
N ASP A 445 23.89 -21.44 20.27
CA ASP A 445 23.45 -21.59 21.66
C ASP A 445 24.14 -20.53 22.53
N ARG A 446 23.40 -19.48 22.93
CA ARG A 446 23.87 -18.43 23.86
C ARG A 446 24.42 -19.00 25.17
N ARG A 447 23.99 -20.19 25.58
CA ARG A 447 24.54 -20.87 26.76
C ARG A 447 25.97 -21.33 26.51
N ASN A 448 26.38 -21.50 25.26
CA ASN A 448 27.73 -21.85 24.90
C ASN A 448 28.70 -20.68 25.08
N LEU A 449 28.33 -19.41 24.87
CA LEU A 449 29.24 -18.28 25.20
C LEU A 449 29.53 -18.19 26.71
N ALA A 450 28.49 -18.31 27.55
CA ALA A 450 28.66 -18.33 29.01
C ALA A 450 29.33 -19.62 29.51
N ARG A 451 29.05 -20.78 28.88
CA ARG A 451 29.74 -22.05 29.18
C ARG A 451 31.17 -22.07 28.68
N ILE A 452 31.48 -21.51 27.52
CA ILE A 452 32.84 -21.37 26.97
C ILE A 452 33.64 -20.45 27.89
N GLN A 453 33.08 -19.31 28.32
CA GLN A 453 33.74 -18.45 29.31
C GLN A 453 33.93 -19.16 30.66
N GLN A 454 32.94 -19.92 31.14
CA GLN A 454 33.10 -20.74 32.35
C GLN A 454 34.07 -21.90 32.16
N PHE A 455 34.13 -22.52 30.98
CA PHE A 455 35.00 -23.65 30.65
C PHE A 455 36.43 -23.17 30.47
N GLN A 456 36.65 -22.02 29.82
CA GLN A 456 37.95 -21.35 29.72
C GLN A 456 38.42 -20.83 31.08
N ALA A 457 37.53 -20.27 31.91
CA ALA A 457 37.85 -19.91 33.29
C ALA A 457 38.19 -21.15 34.15
N ARG A 458 37.54 -22.28 33.86
CA ARG A 458 37.76 -23.56 34.55
C ARG A 458 39.01 -24.29 34.03
N GLU A 459 39.35 -24.20 32.76
CA GLU A 459 40.61 -24.68 32.16
C GLU A 459 41.80 -23.84 32.64
N ALA A 460 41.64 -22.51 32.70
CA ALA A 460 42.62 -21.60 33.29
C ALA A 460 42.85 -21.89 34.78
N ALA A 461 41.84 -22.40 35.48
CA ALA A 461 41.92 -22.79 36.88
C ALA A 461 42.41 -24.24 37.13
N LEU A 462 42.34 -25.14 36.14
CA LEU A 462 42.60 -26.58 36.37
C LEU A 462 43.78 -27.18 35.59
N GLY A 463 44.40 -26.46 34.66
CA GLY A 463 45.53 -27.01 33.90
C GLY A 463 45.15 -28.27 33.08
N PRO A 464 46.10 -28.88 32.35
CA PRO A 464 45.83 -29.67 31.15
C PRO A 464 45.31 -31.11 31.37
N ALA A 465 44.49 -31.37 32.40
CA ALA A 465 44.20 -32.73 32.86
C ALA A 465 42.71 -33.16 32.87
N ALA A 466 41.81 -32.53 32.11
CA ALA A 466 40.41 -32.99 32.09
C ALA A 466 39.74 -32.83 30.71
N LYS A 467 39.98 -33.80 29.82
CA LYS A 467 39.13 -34.06 28.65
C LYS A 467 38.47 -35.42 28.80
N SER A 468 37.16 -35.44 29.08
CA SER A 468 36.18 -36.41 28.56
C SER A 468 34.89 -36.38 29.38
N ALA A 469 33.78 -35.95 28.77
CA ALA A 469 32.44 -36.47 29.02
C ALA A 469 31.47 -35.86 28.01
N ASP A 470 31.17 -36.62 26.95
CA ASP A 470 30.07 -36.37 26.03
C ASP A 470 28.72 -36.62 26.71
N GLY A 471 27.75 -35.75 26.41
CA GLY A 471 26.37 -35.89 26.85
C GLY A 471 25.42 -35.26 25.84
N GLU A 472 24.87 -36.09 24.96
CA GLU A 472 23.75 -35.76 24.06
C GLU A 472 22.50 -35.38 24.87
N GLY A 473 21.93 -34.23 24.55
CA GLY A 473 20.65 -33.75 25.08
C GLY A 473 20.07 -32.68 24.18
N THR A 474 19.30 -33.09 23.17
CA THR A 474 18.56 -32.22 22.26
C THR A 474 17.34 -31.62 22.95
N ALA A 475 17.55 -30.60 23.78
CA ALA A 475 16.50 -29.73 24.27
C ALA A 475 16.47 -28.44 23.44
N LYS A 476 15.50 -28.30 22.53
CA LYS A 476 15.18 -27.04 21.85
C LYS A 476 14.76 -26.01 22.90
N LEU A 477 15.71 -25.18 23.31
CA LEU A 477 15.55 -24.11 24.28
C LEU A 477 15.34 -22.80 23.53
N ALA A 478 14.11 -22.30 23.57
CA ALA A 478 13.72 -21.04 22.95
C ALA A 478 14.56 -19.88 23.52
N ALA A 479 15.42 -19.30 22.67
CA ALA A 479 16.17 -18.08 22.98
C ALA A 479 15.19 -16.91 23.10
N GLU A 480 15.42 -15.99 24.05
CA GLU A 480 14.67 -14.74 24.11
C GLU A 480 14.82 -13.96 22.78
N PRO A 481 13.71 -13.47 22.19
CA PRO A 481 13.74 -12.83 20.88
C PRO A 481 14.59 -11.55 20.93
N ARG A 482 15.73 -11.55 20.23
CA ARG A 482 16.55 -10.35 20.04
C ARG A 482 15.78 -9.36 19.16
N SER A 483 15.45 -8.19 19.68
CA SER A 483 14.84 -7.13 18.87
C SER A 483 15.91 -6.46 18.01
N PHE A 484 15.67 -6.37 16.70
CA PHE A 484 16.56 -5.67 15.78
C PHE A 484 16.05 -4.25 15.47
N GLY A 485 16.98 -3.36 15.13
CA GLY A 485 16.63 -2.03 14.67
C GLY A 485 15.95 -2.08 13.30
N THR A 486 15.06 -1.13 13.03
CA THR A 486 14.30 -1.03 11.77
C THR A 486 15.17 -1.07 10.50
N VAL A 487 16.39 -0.52 10.56
CA VAL A 487 17.35 -0.58 9.44
C VAL A 487 17.78 -2.01 9.14
N SER A 488 18.07 -2.80 10.19
CA SER A 488 18.50 -4.20 10.05
C SER A 488 17.36 -5.08 9.58
N GLU A 489 16.13 -4.84 10.07
CA GLU A 489 14.92 -5.52 9.61
C GLU A 489 14.72 -5.33 8.11
N PHE A 490 14.76 -4.08 7.61
CA PHE A 490 14.57 -3.81 6.19
C PHE A 490 15.70 -4.36 5.33
N LEU A 491 16.96 -4.18 5.73
CA LEU A 491 18.10 -4.76 5.00
C LEU A 491 17.95 -6.28 4.92
N GLY A 492 17.74 -6.94 6.06
CA GLY A 492 17.65 -8.39 6.12
C GLY A 492 16.50 -8.98 5.31
N LEU A 493 15.31 -8.36 5.40
CA LEU A 493 14.15 -8.75 4.59
C LEU A 493 14.39 -8.46 3.10
N ALA A 494 14.94 -7.30 2.73
CA ALA A 494 15.23 -6.94 1.34
C ALA A 494 16.24 -7.91 0.71
N SER A 495 17.34 -8.19 1.41
CA SER A 495 18.36 -9.16 1.02
C SER A 495 17.74 -10.55 0.81
N ARG A 496 16.91 -11.00 1.77
CA ARG A 496 16.27 -12.31 1.68
C ARG A 496 15.29 -12.39 0.51
N VAL A 497 14.45 -11.38 0.29
CA VAL A 497 13.52 -11.37 -0.84
C VAL A 497 14.28 -11.30 -2.16
N CYS A 498 15.35 -10.49 -2.24
CA CYS A 498 16.24 -10.41 -3.41
C CYS A 498 16.75 -11.79 -3.82
N HIS A 499 17.30 -12.54 -2.86
CA HIS A 499 17.76 -13.90 -3.08
C HIS A 499 16.68 -14.83 -3.62
N LEU A 500 15.46 -14.73 -3.06
CA LEU A 500 14.34 -15.61 -3.41
C LEU A 500 13.70 -15.28 -4.76
N CYS A 501 13.84 -14.06 -5.29
CA CYS A 501 13.17 -13.65 -6.52
C CYS A 501 14.10 -13.29 -7.68
N VAL A 502 15.18 -12.53 -7.46
CA VAL A 502 16.00 -11.98 -8.55
C VAL A 502 16.77 -13.08 -9.26
N ILE A 503 17.56 -13.87 -8.52
CA ILE A 503 18.40 -14.92 -9.11
C ILE A 503 17.56 -15.99 -9.83
N PRO A 504 16.50 -16.57 -9.23
CA PRO A 504 15.63 -17.51 -9.94
C PRO A 504 14.97 -16.91 -11.18
N ALA A 505 14.51 -15.66 -11.11
CA ALA A 505 13.86 -14.99 -12.23
C ALA A 505 14.83 -14.71 -13.38
N VAL A 506 16.05 -14.24 -13.11
CA VAL A 506 17.09 -14.04 -14.15
C VAL A 506 17.47 -15.37 -14.80
N SER A 507 17.63 -16.44 -14.01
CA SER A 507 17.90 -17.79 -14.53
C SER A 507 16.77 -18.30 -15.44
N ARG A 508 15.50 -18.07 -15.06
CA ARG A 508 14.35 -18.38 -15.90
C ARG A 508 14.31 -17.50 -17.15
N TYR A 509 14.56 -16.21 -17.00
CA TYR A 509 14.56 -15.23 -18.09
C TYR A 509 15.58 -15.59 -19.18
N ASN A 510 16.79 -15.99 -18.80
CA ASN A 510 17.83 -16.46 -19.73
C ASN A 510 17.48 -17.77 -20.48
N ARG A 511 16.40 -18.46 -20.08
CA ARG A 511 15.94 -19.70 -20.72
C ARG A 511 14.61 -19.53 -21.46
N VAL A 512 13.83 -18.49 -21.15
CA VAL A 512 12.46 -18.34 -21.66
C VAL A 512 12.41 -18.24 -23.19
N ASP A 513 13.41 -17.62 -23.82
CA ASP A 513 13.46 -17.48 -25.27
C ASP A 513 13.56 -18.84 -25.98
N ARG A 514 14.37 -19.76 -25.42
CA ARG A 514 14.44 -21.14 -25.91
C ARG A 514 13.13 -21.91 -25.70
N VAL A 515 12.44 -21.66 -24.59
CA VAL A 515 11.14 -22.27 -24.31
C VAL A 515 10.09 -21.80 -25.33
N ILE A 516 9.99 -20.48 -25.52
CA ILE A 516 9.11 -19.84 -26.49
C ILE A 516 9.39 -20.36 -27.91
N GLU A 517 10.66 -20.42 -28.31
CA GLU A 517 11.04 -20.92 -29.63
C GLU A 517 10.66 -22.39 -29.83
N ASN A 518 10.90 -23.24 -28.83
CA ASN A 518 10.51 -24.65 -28.87
C ASN A 518 8.98 -24.81 -28.96
N MET A 519 8.21 -24.03 -28.20
CA MET A 519 6.75 -24.02 -28.27
C MET A 519 6.25 -23.57 -29.64
N LYS A 520 6.85 -22.53 -30.24
CA LYS A 520 6.53 -22.10 -31.61
C LYS A 520 6.80 -23.19 -32.65
N ARG A 521 7.95 -23.86 -32.57
CA ARG A 521 8.27 -25.00 -33.46
C ARG A 521 7.28 -26.14 -33.29
N GLN A 522 6.88 -26.45 -32.05
CA GLN A 522 5.88 -27.49 -31.77
C GLN A 522 4.50 -27.10 -32.33
N LYS A 523 4.09 -25.84 -32.18
CA LYS A 523 2.84 -25.31 -32.75
C LYS A 523 2.82 -25.45 -34.27
N LEU A 524 3.89 -25.02 -34.95
CA LEU A 524 4.02 -25.15 -36.41
C LEU A 524 3.92 -26.61 -36.87
N ARG A 525 4.56 -27.55 -36.16
CA ARG A 525 4.46 -28.99 -36.46
C ARG A 525 3.03 -29.52 -36.30
N LEU A 526 2.32 -29.11 -35.25
CA LEU A 526 0.92 -29.51 -35.03
C LEU A 526 0.00 -28.96 -36.11
N GLU A 527 0.18 -27.71 -36.54
CA GLU A 527 -0.57 -27.09 -37.65
C GLU A 527 -0.38 -27.88 -38.96
N GLN A 528 0.86 -28.27 -39.28
CA GLN A 528 1.17 -29.09 -40.46
C GLN A 528 0.53 -30.50 -40.38
N LEU A 529 0.49 -31.10 -39.19
CA LEU A 529 -0.15 -32.41 -38.97
C LEU A 529 -1.68 -32.35 -39.05
N GLY A 530 -2.28 -31.21 -38.66
CA GLY A 530 -3.72 -30.98 -38.75
C GLY A 530 -4.24 -30.92 -40.19
N ALA A 531 -3.43 -30.42 -41.11
CA ALA A 531 -3.78 -30.26 -42.53
C ALA A 531 -3.98 -31.60 -43.28
N SER A 532 -3.51 -32.72 -42.74
CA SER A 532 -3.47 -34.02 -43.44
C SER A 532 -4.30 -35.13 -42.78
N GLY A 533 -5.17 -34.81 -41.81
CA GLY A 533 -5.93 -35.79 -41.02
C GLY A 533 -7.45 -35.76 -41.24
N GLY A 534 -8.14 -36.86 -40.89
CA GLY A 534 -9.61 -36.91 -40.81
C GLY A 534 -10.19 -36.11 -39.63
N ALA A 535 -11.51 -35.89 -39.63
CA ALA A 535 -12.21 -34.97 -38.72
C ALA A 535 -11.89 -35.16 -37.21
N PHE A 536 -11.83 -36.40 -36.72
CA PHE A 536 -11.50 -36.66 -35.30
C PHE A 536 -10.06 -36.28 -34.94
N ARG A 537 -9.11 -36.49 -35.87
CA ARG A 537 -7.71 -36.09 -35.69
C ARG A 537 -7.58 -34.57 -35.72
N GLN A 538 -8.32 -33.89 -36.60
CA GLN A 538 -8.37 -32.43 -36.64
C GLN A 538 -8.87 -31.84 -35.33
N LEU A 539 -9.92 -32.41 -34.72
CA LEU A 539 -10.42 -31.95 -33.43
C LEU A 539 -9.37 -32.07 -32.31
N ARG A 540 -8.68 -33.22 -32.21
CA ARG A 540 -7.60 -33.40 -31.21
C ARG A 540 -6.45 -32.43 -31.42
N VAL A 541 -6.01 -32.26 -32.67
CA VAL A 541 -4.96 -31.30 -33.02
C VAL A 541 -5.40 -29.88 -32.66
N GLN A 542 -6.65 -29.51 -32.92
CA GLN A 542 -7.18 -28.19 -32.57
C GLN A 542 -7.17 -27.95 -31.06
N MET A 543 -7.59 -28.94 -30.26
CA MET A 543 -7.54 -28.83 -28.78
C MET A 543 -6.11 -28.64 -28.27
N GLU A 544 -5.15 -29.40 -28.79
CA GLU A 544 -3.73 -29.25 -28.45
C GLU A 544 -3.17 -27.90 -28.91
N LEU A 545 -3.55 -27.42 -30.09
CA LEU A 545 -3.15 -26.09 -30.59
C LEU A 545 -3.69 -24.97 -29.71
N THR A 546 -4.95 -25.07 -29.27
CA THR A 546 -5.53 -24.11 -28.32
C THR A 546 -4.78 -24.11 -26.99
N ARG A 547 -4.49 -25.31 -26.43
CA ARG A 547 -3.72 -25.45 -25.20
C ARG A 547 -2.30 -24.87 -25.34
N LEU A 548 -1.58 -25.26 -26.39
CA LEU A 548 -0.21 -24.82 -26.64
C LEU A 548 -0.14 -23.31 -26.94
N SER A 549 -1.16 -22.75 -27.60
CA SER A 549 -1.24 -21.30 -27.83
C SER A 549 -1.45 -20.54 -26.52
N ALA A 550 -2.27 -21.05 -25.61
CA ALA A 550 -2.45 -20.44 -24.29
C ALA A 550 -1.18 -20.53 -23.43
N GLU A 551 -0.46 -21.66 -23.47
CA GLU A 551 0.83 -21.83 -22.79
C GLU A 551 1.90 -20.89 -23.38
N LEU A 552 1.98 -20.78 -24.70
CA LEU A 552 2.88 -19.86 -25.41
C LEU A 552 2.57 -18.40 -25.05
N GLU A 553 1.30 -18.01 -25.04
CA GLU A 553 0.87 -16.67 -24.64
C GLU A 553 1.34 -16.35 -23.21
N LYS A 554 1.19 -17.29 -22.28
CA LYS A 554 1.64 -17.14 -20.90
C LYS A 554 3.15 -16.91 -20.79
N GLU A 555 3.98 -17.67 -21.50
CA GLU A 555 5.44 -17.49 -21.45
C GLU A 555 5.90 -16.21 -22.15
N VAL A 556 5.26 -15.82 -23.26
CA VAL A 556 5.53 -14.53 -23.93
C VAL A 556 5.15 -13.37 -23.02
N LEU A 557 3.96 -13.42 -22.41
CA LEU A 557 3.51 -12.39 -21.48
C LEU A 557 4.45 -12.29 -20.27
N TRP A 558 4.83 -13.42 -19.67
CA TRP A 558 5.77 -13.44 -18.55
C TRP A 558 7.11 -12.80 -18.92
N ARG A 559 7.65 -13.12 -20.11
CA ARG A 559 8.89 -12.49 -20.60
C ARG A 559 8.74 -10.97 -20.71
N LEU A 560 7.65 -10.49 -21.32
CA LEU A 560 7.43 -9.06 -21.49
C LEU A 560 7.20 -8.34 -20.14
N GLN A 561 6.52 -8.98 -19.20
CA GLN A 561 6.37 -8.48 -17.82
C GLN A 561 7.74 -8.36 -17.13
N MET A 562 8.59 -9.39 -17.24
CA MET A 562 9.96 -9.35 -16.71
C MET A 562 10.79 -8.25 -17.37
N ASN A 563 10.59 -7.97 -18.68
CA ASN A 563 11.26 -6.86 -19.35
C ASN A 563 10.92 -5.49 -18.76
N SER A 564 9.70 -5.33 -18.26
CA SER A 564 9.30 -4.11 -17.57
C SER A 564 10.03 -3.94 -16.25
N VAL A 565 10.30 -5.02 -15.50
CA VAL A 565 10.90 -4.95 -14.16
C VAL A 565 12.42 -5.04 -14.19
N LEU A 566 13.00 -6.06 -14.83
CA LEU A 566 14.44 -6.34 -14.82
C LEU A 566 15.29 -5.28 -15.53
N PHE A 567 14.69 -4.52 -16.45
CA PHE A 567 15.34 -3.42 -17.16
C PHE A 567 14.83 -2.05 -16.75
N ASP A 568 14.12 -1.95 -15.62
CA ASP A 568 13.82 -0.65 -15.01
C ASP A 568 15.07 -0.10 -14.31
N THR A 569 15.62 0.98 -14.86
CA THR A 569 16.81 1.65 -14.31
C THR A 569 16.61 2.08 -12.86
N ASN A 570 15.41 2.50 -12.46
CA ASN A 570 15.16 2.94 -11.09
C ASN A 570 15.26 1.77 -10.12
N PHE A 571 14.61 0.66 -10.47
CA PHE A 571 14.68 -0.59 -9.71
C PHE A 571 16.12 -1.11 -9.62
N LEU A 572 16.85 -1.19 -10.73
CA LEU A 572 18.24 -1.64 -10.77
C LEU A 572 19.17 -0.74 -9.94
N THR A 573 18.97 0.58 -10.00
CA THR A 573 19.76 1.54 -9.21
C THR A 573 19.53 1.33 -7.71
N ALA A 574 18.27 1.13 -7.31
CA ALA A 574 17.93 0.85 -5.92
C ALA A 574 18.50 -0.50 -5.46
N LEU A 575 18.43 -1.53 -6.31
CA LEU A 575 19.01 -2.85 -6.05
C LEU A 575 20.53 -2.78 -5.87
N LEU A 576 21.25 -2.10 -6.78
CA LEU A 576 22.70 -1.89 -6.66
C LEU A 576 23.06 -1.12 -5.40
N SER A 577 22.22 -0.16 -4.98
CA SER A 577 22.41 0.58 -3.73
C SER A 577 22.25 -0.32 -2.49
N LEU A 578 21.30 -1.26 -2.52
CA LEU A 578 21.16 -2.30 -1.50
C LEU A 578 22.40 -3.19 -1.44
N LEU A 579 22.85 -3.72 -2.59
CA LEU A 579 24.04 -4.56 -2.68
C LEU A 579 25.29 -3.82 -2.16
N ARG A 580 25.46 -2.54 -2.53
CA ARG A 580 26.55 -1.69 -2.01
C ARG A 580 26.51 -1.56 -0.49
N LEU A 581 25.32 -1.38 0.09
CA LEU A 581 25.13 -1.34 1.55
C LEU A 581 25.44 -2.70 2.20
N GLN A 582 25.02 -3.81 1.59
CA GLN A 582 25.36 -5.16 2.07
C GLN A 582 26.86 -5.36 2.08
N SER A 583 27.55 -5.11 0.96
CA SER A 583 29.01 -5.23 0.87
C SER A 583 29.73 -4.34 1.88
N TYR A 584 29.30 -3.08 2.04
CA TYR A 584 29.84 -2.19 3.07
C TYR A 584 29.66 -2.77 4.49
N SER A 585 28.49 -3.34 4.80
CA SER A 585 28.18 -3.89 6.11
C SER A 585 29.00 -5.14 6.40
N VAL A 586 29.17 -6.02 5.41
CA VAL A 586 30.00 -7.23 5.51
C VAL A 586 31.48 -6.88 5.68
N MET A 587 31.99 -5.92 4.89
CA MET A 587 33.36 -5.42 5.03
C MET A 587 33.60 -4.77 6.39
N ARG A 588 32.60 -4.03 6.92
CA ARG A 588 32.67 -3.46 8.26
C ARG A 588 32.79 -4.55 9.32
N LEU A 589 31.94 -5.57 9.25
CA LEU A 589 31.98 -6.69 10.20
C LEU A 589 33.34 -7.41 10.15
N ALA A 590 33.87 -7.67 8.95
CA ALA A 590 35.17 -8.30 8.79
C ALA A 590 36.31 -7.46 9.39
N ALA A 591 36.26 -6.12 9.23
CA ALA A 591 37.23 -5.22 9.84
C ALA A 591 37.12 -5.17 11.37
N GLU A 592 35.88 -5.13 11.90
CA GLU A 592 35.58 -5.14 13.33
C GLU A 592 36.09 -6.44 13.99
N GLU A 593 35.84 -7.61 13.38
CA GLU A 593 36.34 -8.90 13.87
C GLU A 593 37.88 -9.01 13.79
N ALA A 594 38.51 -8.38 12.79
CA ALA A 594 39.96 -8.32 12.66
C ALA A 594 40.63 -7.27 13.60
N ASN A 595 39.86 -6.53 14.40
CA ASN A 595 40.33 -5.38 15.18
C ASN A 595 41.07 -4.31 14.35
N GLU A 596 40.73 -4.16 13.07
CA GLU A 596 41.33 -3.19 12.15
C GLU A 596 40.39 -1.99 11.94
N PRO A 597 40.90 -0.74 11.89
CA PRO A 597 40.07 0.42 11.58
C PRO A 597 39.43 0.28 10.19
N GLN A 598 38.15 0.64 10.07
CA GLN A 598 37.40 0.54 8.82
C GLN A 598 38.03 1.35 7.66
N SER A 599 38.73 2.45 7.98
CA SER A 599 39.48 3.28 7.04
C SER A 599 40.77 2.64 6.53
N THR A 600 41.19 1.51 7.10
CA THR A 600 42.46 0.81 6.82
C THR A 600 42.24 -0.69 6.59
N LEU A 601 41.23 -1.08 5.80
CA LEU A 601 41.20 -2.37 5.10
C LEU A 601 42.32 -2.46 4.04
N THR A 602 43.53 -2.01 4.38
CA THR A 602 44.73 -1.95 3.54
C THR A 602 45.64 -3.16 3.75
N ARG A 603 45.38 -3.99 4.77
CA ARG A 603 46.11 -5.25 5.02
C ARG A 603 45.26 -6.43 4.58
N LEU A 604 45.31 -6.70 3.27
CA LEU A 604 44.91 -7.99 2.71
C LEU A 604 46.16 -8.90 2.60
N PRO A 605 46.06 -10.20 2.89
CA PRO A 605 44.85 -10.93 3.28
C PRO A 605 44.42 -10.66 4.73
N LEU A 606 43.11 -10.69 4.98
CA LEU A 606 42.57 -10.70 6.34
C LEU A 606 43.00 -12.00 7.06
N PRO A 607 43.17 -11.99 8.38
CA PRO A 607 43.33 -13.23 9.15
C PRO A 607 42.15 -14.17 8.88
N GLN A 608 42.40 -15.48 8.90
CA GLN A 608 41.31 -16.45 8.77
C GLN A 608 40.30 -16.17 9.90
N PRO A 609 38.99 -16.09 9.56
CA PRO A 609 37.97 -15.86 10.59
C PRO A 609 38.05 -17.01 11.60
N GLU A 610 37.98 -16.66 12.89
CA GLU A 610 37.94 -17.67 13.94
C GLU A 610 36.71 -18.57 13.75
N ASP A 611 36.85 -19.86 14.07
CA ASP A 611 35.73 -20.81 14.01
C ASP A 611 34.56 -20.29 14.87
N GLY A 612 33.43 -19.99 14.22
CA GLY A 612 32.26 -19.41 14.87
C GLY A 612 32.22 -17.89 14.92
N SER A 613 33.03 -17.16 14.14
CA SER A 613 32.82 -15.72 13.98
C SER A 613 31.45 -15.42 13.34
N LEU A 614 30.89 -14.23 13.59
CA LEU A 614 29.61 -13.85 13.00
C LEU A 614 29.76 -13.77 11.47
N PHE A 615 30.90 -13.29 10.97
CA PHE A 615 31.21 -13.26 9.55
C PHE A 615 31.13 -14.66 8.94
N ALA A 616 31.77 -15.66 9.56
CA ALA A 616 31.78 -17.03 9.08
C ALA A 616 30.37 -17.68 9.12
N ALA A 617 29.53 -17.26 10.07
CA ALA A 617 28.16 -17.71 10.26
C ALA A 617 27.12 -16.99 9.38
N LEU A 618 27.52 -16.02 8.55
CA LEU A 618 26.60 -15.37 7.62
C LEU A 618 26.16 -16.36 6.52
N PRO A 619 24.91 -16.26 6.05
CA PRO A 619 24.46 -17.00 4.87
C PRO A 619 25.24 -16.63 3.60
N ASP A 620 25.53 -17.62 2.75
CA ASP A 620 26.29 -17.44 1.50
C ASP A 620 25.66 -16.43 0.54
N HIS A 621 24.33 -16.43 0.48
CA HIS A 621 23.58 -15.54 -0.40
C HIS A 621 23.79 -14.04 -0.12
N ILE A 622 24.33 -13.68 1.05
CA ILE A 622 24.72 -12.28 1.32
C ILE A 622 25.86 -11.85 0.41
N ILE A 623 26.71 -12.78 -0.03
CA ILE A 623 27.83 -12.54 -0.96
C ILE A 623 27.50 -13.03 -2.37
N GLU A 624 26.88 -14.21 -2.52
CA GLU A 624 26.62 -14.81 -3.85
C GLU A 624 25.70 -13.96 -4.73
N ASP A 625 24.70 -13.29 -4.12
CA ASP A 625 23.74 -12.47 -4.87
C ASP A 625 24.28 -11.10 -5.30
N ALA A 626 25.36 -10.63 -4.66
CA ALA A 626 25.97 -9.32 -4.89
C ALA A 626 26.96 -9.37 -6.06
#